data_AF-A0A7J5XVL5-F1
#
_entry.id   AF-A0A7J5XVL5-F1
#
_cell.length_a   1.000
_cell.length_b   1.000
_cell.length_c   1.000
_cell.angle_alpha   90.00
_cell.angle_beta   90.00
_cell.angle_gamma   90.00
#
_symmetry.space_group_name_H-M   'P 1'
#
loop_
_entity.id
_entity.type
_entity.pdbx_description
1 polymer ?
#
loop_
_entity_poly.entity_id
_entity_poly.type
_entity_poly.pdbx_seq_one_letter_code
_entity_poly.pdbx_strand_id
1 'polypeptide(L)'
;MATSASEASEQPLTLVMLVGELEKLRKDVTGELTASMNTTLAPIQASLQKITDTVATHTVTITGMETALSAHSDGITTLEREVAVLKSKLDSSNQVNDRLQLAVEDLVSRSKQQNLRVIGIPEGMEGDDSRLFMTTLFKKMVGDPQLDTLELDRAHRSLAPKPPQGSRPLIVRFHKYAQKELFSLWKEKGLVYFKQLFVDNIFVSFDILKIKFDLPNSQLFRYFQIRDFARCNFPNFPHQPPDSLIDTILLSPVVRGVISAVGKLILSALSSPLATRNTWEKELGVTFSDEWWQGALDRVNSTSSCARLTLIQFKVLHRSHLTKLGSFWSSFYDTLSKAFNKPVVPSPSISIFGVPEEFSSFTIKESNVIAFASLVARRRILLQWKDQKPPSSQSWLKDLMSFLYLEKIKYSIRGCSDKFSKTWDPILSFVNSIPSLGD
;
A
#
# COMPACT_ATOMS: atom_id res chain seq x y z
N MET A 1 -96.79 8.56 -99.53
CA MET A 1 -97.27 8.41 -98.14
C MET A 1 -96.83 7.03 -97.67
N ALA A 2 -96.36 6.94 -96.42
CA ALA A 2 -95.98 5.72 -95.67
C ALA A 2 -94.67 5.02 -96.12
N THR A 3 -93.54 5.23 -95.43
CA THR A 3 -93.06 4.53 -94.22
C THR A 3 -92.95 3.01 -94.36
N SER A 4 -91.72 2.51 -94.41
CA SER A 4 -91.38 1.19 -93.86
C SER A 4 -90.08 1.33 -93.08
N ALA A 5 -90.22 1.54 -91.77
CA ALA A 5 -89.17 1.36 -90.80
C ALA A 5 -88.63 -0.08 -90.93
N SER A 6 -87.34 -0.23 -91.21
CA SER A 6 -86.66 -1.51 -91.00
C SER A 6 -86.46 -1.65 -89.50
N GLU A 7 -87.29 -2.49 -88.88
CA GLU A 7 -87.19 -2.92 -87.50
C GLU A 7 -85.75 -3.37 -87.19
N ALA A 8 -85.09 -2.65 -86.29
CA ALA A 8 -83.96 -3.18 -85.54
C ALA A 8 -84.53 -4.29 -84.64
N SER A 9 -84.24 -5.54 -84.98
CA SER A 9 -84.62 -6.67 -84.15
C SER A 9 -83.87 -6.62 -82.83
N GLU A 10 -84.58 -6.32 -81.75
CA GLU A 10 -84.14 -6.63 -80.40
C GLU A 10 -83.98 -8.15 -80.31
N GLN A 11 -82.74 -8.62 -80.43
CA GLN A 11 -82.40 -10.01 -80.16
C GLN A 11 -82.62 -10.29 -78.66
N PRO A 12 -83.31 -11.39 -78.29
CA PRO A 12 -83.47 -11.73 -76.89
C PRO A 12 -82.09 -12.04 -76.32
N LEU A 13 -81.73 -11.39 -75.21
CA LEU A 13 -80.56 -11.73 -74.41
C LEU A 13 -80.62 -13.22 -74.04
N THR A 14 -79.85 -14.04 -74.77
CA THR A 14 -79.75 -15.47 -74.48
C THR A 14 -78.76 -15.68 -73.35
N LEU A 15 -79.04 -16.67 -72.50
CA LEU A 15 -78.19 -17.05 -71.36
C LEU A 15 -76.72 -17.30 -71.79
N VAL A 16 -76.51 -17.77 -73.03
CA VAL A 16 -75.19 -17.97 -73.64
C VAL A 16 -74.41 -16.65 -73.84
N MET A 17 -75.07 -15.58 -74.28
CA MET A 17 -74.43 -14.27 -74.44
C MET A 17 -74.02 -13.66 -73.10
N LEU A 18 -74.86 -13.84 -72.07
CA LEU A 18 -74.57 -13.36 -70.72
C LEU A 18 -73.38 -14.11 -70.09
N VAL A 19 -73.29 -15.42 -70.31
CA VAL A 19 -72.14 -16.24 -69.88
C VAL A 19 -70.87 -15.83 -70.62
N GLY A 20 -70.95 -15.56 -71.93
CA GLY A 20 -69.81 -15.07 -72.71
C GLY A 20 -69.28 -13.70 -72.24
N GLU A 21 -70.18 -12.76 -71.93
CA GLU A 21 -69.82 -11.45 -71.36
C GLU A 21 -69.27 -11.57 -69.92
N LEU A 22 -69.81 -12.47 -69.09
CA LEU A 22 -69.27 -12.75 -67.76
C LEU A 22 -67.87 -13.39 -67.82
N GLU A 23 -67.62 -14.29 -68.76
CA GLU A 23 -66.27 -14.85 -68.98
C GLU A 23 -65.28 -13.79 -69.44
N LYS A 24 -65.72 -12.89 -70.34
CA LYS A 24 -64.93 -11.77 -70.81
C LYS A 24 -64.60 -10.80 -69.66
N LEU A 25 -65.60 -10.41 -68.87
CA LEU A 25 -65.42 -9.54 -67.71
C LEU A 25 -64.49 -10.19 -66.68
N ARG A 26 -64.63 -11.50 -66.41
CA ARG A 26 -63.71 -12.24 -65.54
C ARG A 26 -62.28 -12.18 -66.08
N LYS A 27 -62.09 -12.38 -67.39
CA LYS A 27 -60.77 -12.39 -68.03
C LYS A 27 -60.12 -11.00 -68.02
N ASP A 28 -60.91 -9.95 -68.26
CA ASP A 28 -60.44 -8.56 -68.23
C ASP A 28 -60.11 -8.13 -66.80
N VAL A 29 -60.98 -8.39 -65.82
CA VAL A 29 -60.74 -8.09 -64.39
C VAL A 29 -59.53 -8.85 -63.85
N THR A 30 -59.39 -10.13 -64.17
CA THR A 30 -58.20 -10.91 -63.75
C THR A 30 -56.94 -10.42 -64.46
N GLY A 31 -57.01 -10.04 -65.74
CA GLY A 31 -55.90 -9.45 -66.49
C GLY A 31 -55.44 -8.11 -65.92
N GLU A 32 -56.35 -7.17 -65.69
CA GLU A 32 -56.08 -5.86 -65.09
C GLU A 32 -55.54 -5.98 -63.66
N LEU A 33 -56.11 -6.88 -62.85
CA LEU A 33 -55.63 -7.13 -61.49
C LEU A 33 -54.21 -7.68 -61.51
N THR A 34 -53.92 -8.64 -62.39
CA THR A 34 -52.58 -9.22 -62.52
C THR A 34 -51.57 -8.18 -63.00
N ALA A 35 -51.95 -7.32 -63.96
CA ALA A 35 -51.11 -6.23 -64.43
C ALA A 35 -50.84 -5.19 -63.33
N SER A 36 -51.87 -4.78 -62.59
CA SER A 36 -51.75 -3.84 -61.46
C SER A 36 -50.88 -4.41 -60.32
N MET A 37 -51.06 -5.68 -59.98
CA MET A 37 -50.22 -6.38 -59.00
C MET A 37 -48.76 -6.45 -59.46
N ASN A 38 -48.49 -6.82 -60.71
CA ASN A 38 -47.12 -6.86 -61.23
C ASN A 38 -46.47 -5.47 -61.28
N THR A 39 -47.24 -4.43 -61.61
CA THR A 39 -46.76 -3.04 -61.64
C THR A 39 -46.38 -2.52 -60.25
N THR A 40 -47.13 -2.93 -59.22
CA THR A 40 -46.87 -2.53 -57.83
C THR A 40 -45.80 -3.39 -57.14
N LEU A 41 -45.71 -4.68 -57.46
CA LEU A 41 -44.72 -5.60 -56.87
C LEU A 41 -43.31 -5.41 -57.42
N ALA A 42 -43.15 -5.07 -58.71
CA ALA A 42 -41.84 -4.88 -59.33
C ALA A 42 -40.91 -3.87 -58.61
N PRO A 43 -41.35 -2.65 -58.26
CA PRO A 43 -40.51 -1.71 -57.52
C PRO A 43 -40.21 -2.14 -56.07
N ILE A 44 -41.11 -2.88 -55.42
CA ILE A 44 -40.87 -3.46 -54.09
C ILE A 44 -39.78 -4.53 -54.19
N GLN A 45 -39.85 -5.40 -55.21
CA GLN A 45 -38.88 -6.45 -55.44
C GLN A 45 -37.48 -5.89 -55.78
N ALA A 46 -37.43 -4.82 -56.59
CA ALA A 46 -36.19 -4.09 -56.86
C ALA A 46 -35.60 -3.44 -55.60
N SER A 47 -36.44 -2.87 -54.74
CA SER A 47 -36.00 -2.26 -53.47
C SER A 47 -35.48 -3.32 -52.48
N LEU A 48 -36.15 -4.47 -52.39
CA LEU A 48 -35.70 -5.61 -51.58
C LEU A 48 -34.35 -6.15 -52.07
N GLN A 49 -34.13 -6.23 -53.38
CA GLN A 49 -32.84 -6.64 -53.94
C GLN A 49 -31.74 -5.64 -53.55
N LYS A 50 -32.01 -4.33 -53.68
CA LYS A 50 -31.06 -3.28 -53.34
C LYS A 50 -30.69 -3.28 -51.86
N ILE A 51 -31.65 -3.54 -50.97
CA ILE A 51 -31.42 -3.72 -49.53
C ILE A 51 -30.55 -4.95 -49.30
N THR A 52 -30.84 -6.07 -49.96
CA THR A 52 -30.07 -7.32 -49.85
C THR A 52 -28.60 -7.11 -50.24
N ASP A 53 -28.36 -6.42 -51.36
CA ASP A 53 -27.00 -6.11 -51.83
C ASP A 53 -26.25 -5.18 -50.87
N THR A 54 -26.95 -4.19 -50.29
CA THR A 54 -26.37 -3.27 -49.30
C THR A 54 -26.03 -4.00 -48.01
N VAL A 55 -26.91 -4.90 -47.54
CA VAL A 55 -26.68 -5.73 -46.35
C VAL A 55 -25.50 -6.69 -46.56
N ALA A 56 -25.37 -7.30 -47.75
CA ALA A 56 -24.23 -8.13 -48.09
C ALA A 56 -22.92 -7.32 -48.07
N THR A 57 -22.94 -6.11 -48.62
CA THR A 57 -21.78 -5.20 -48.62
C THR A 57 -21.40 -4.79 -47.19
N HIS A 58 -22.37 -4.40 -46.36
CA HIS A 58 -22.13 -4.05 -44.96
C HIS A 58 -21.56 -5.23 -44.18
N THR A 59 -22.05 -6.46 -44.40
CA THR A 59 -21.55 -7.67 -43.73
C THR A 59 -20.05 -7.90 -44.02
N VAL A 60 -19.62 -7.68 -45.27
CA VAL A 60 -18.20 -7.78 -45.64
C VAL A 60 -17.36 -6.69 -44.97
N THR A 61 -17.85 -5.45 -44.92
CA THR A 61 -17.10 -4.36 -44.26
C THR A 61 -16.99 -4.56 -42.75
N ILE A 62 -18.05 -5.05 -42.10
CA ILE A 62 -18.10 -5.30 -40.66
C ILE A 62 -17.11 -6.41 -40.29
N THR A 63 -17.08 -7.51 -41.05
CA THR A 63 -16.12 -8.60 -40.81
C THR A 63 -14.67 -8.14 -41.00
N GLY A 64 -14.39 -7.27 -41.97
CA GLY A 64 -13.08 -6.63 -42.13
C GLY A 64 -12.70 -5.76 -40.92
N MET A 65 -13.64 -4.96 -40.41
CA MET A 65 -13.44 -4.14 -39.22
C MET A 65 -13.22 -4.98 -37.96
N GLU A 66 -13.99 -6.05 -37.77
CA GLU A 66 -13.83 -6.98 -36.63
C GLU A 66 -12.43 -7.62 -36.62
N THR A 67 -11.95 -8.03 -37.80
CA THR A 67 -10.61 -8.64 -37.94
C THR A 67 -9.50 -7.63 -37.59
N ALA A 68 -9.60 -6.40 -38.10
CA ALA A 68 -8.65 -5.34 -37.79
C ALA A 68 -8.69 -4.94 -36.31
N LEU A 69 -9.88 -4.87 -35.72
CA LEU A 69 -10.07 -4.55 -34.31
C LEU A 69 -9.49 -5.63 -33.40
N SER A 70 -9.65 -6.91 -33.76
CA SER A 70 -9.01 -8.02 -33.06
C SER A 70 -7.48 -7.91 -33.10
N ALA A 71 -6.90 -7.66 -34.28
CA ALA A 71 -5.46 -7.49 -34.43
C ALA A 71 -4.92 -6.28 -33.64
N HIS A 72 -5.64 -5.16 -33.62
CA HIS A 72 -5.29 -4.00 -32.81
C HIS A 72 -5.39 -4.30 -31.32
N SER A 73 -6.42 -5.03 -30.87
CA SER A 73 -6.56 -5.46 -29.48
C SER A 73 -5.36 -6.33 -29.05
N ASP A 74 -4.94 -7.27 -29.89
CA ASP A 74 -3.75 -8.10 -29.62
C ASP A 74 -2.47 -7.25 -29.54
N GLY A 75 -2.34 -6.23 -30.40
CA GLY A 75 -1.24 -5.26 -30.35
C GLY A 75 -1.23 -4.45 -29.06
N ILE A 76 -2.39 -3.97 -28.61
CA ILE A 76 -2.54 -3.21 -27.37
C ILE A 76 -2.14 -4.07 -26.17
N THR A 77 -2.62 -5.31 -26.07
CA THR A 77 -2.26 -6.20 -24.96
C THR A 77 -0.75 -6.49 -24.93
N THR A 78 -0.10 -6.54 -26.09
CA THR A 78 1.35 -6.73 -26.20
C THR A 78 2.11 -5.51 -25.72
N LEU A 79 1.71 -4.31 -26.15
CA LEU A 79 2.30 -3.05 -25.68
C LEU A 79 2.12 -2.86 -24.17
N GLU A 80 0.94 -3.18 -23.62
CA GLU A 80 0.68 -3.11 -22.18
C GLU A 80 1.61 -4.05 -21.39
N ARG A 81 1.85 -5.27 -21.91
CA ARG A 81 2.78 -6.23 -21.33
C ARG A 81 4.22 -5.70 -21.35
N GLU A 82 4.67 -5.14 -22.46
CA GLU A 82 6.01 -4.56 -22.57
C GLU A 82 6.20 -3.37 -21.62
N VAL A 83 5.21 -2.48 -21.53
CA VAL A 83 5.21 -1.35 -20.60
C VAL A 83 5.29 -1.83 -19.15
N ALA A 84 4.55 -2.90 -18.79
CA ALA A 84 4.62 -3.49 -17.46
C ALA A 84 6.02 -4.04 -17.14
N VAL A 85 6.64 -4.73 -18.11
CA VAL A 85 8.02 -5.26 -17.97
C VAL A 85 9.04 -4.12 -17.83
N LEU A 86 8.92 -3.08 -18.65
CA LEU A 86 9.82 -1.92 -18.60
C LEU A 86 9.71 -1.17 -17.26
N LYS A 87 8.48 -0.99 -16.74
CA LYS A 87 8.26 -0.40 -15.40
C LYS A 87 8.94 -1.23 -14.31
N SER A 88 8.78 -2.55 -14.31
CA SER A 88 9.42 -3.43 -13.33
C SER A 88 10.96 -3.38 -13.41
N LYS A 89 11.53 -3.31 -14.62
CA LYS A 89 12.99 -3.13 -14.79
C LYS A 89 13.46 -1.78 -14.28
N LEU A 90 12.71 -0.71 -14.54
CA LEU A 90 13.03 0.63 -14.06
C LEU A 90 13.03 0.68 -12.51
N ASP A 91 12.03 0.11 -11.86
CA ASP A 91 11.95 0.03 -10.40
C ASP A 91 13.13 -0.75 -9.81
N SER A 92 13.49 -1.87 -10.44
CA SER A 92 14.65 -2.68 -10.03
C SER A 92 15.96 -1.92 -10.18
N SER A 93 16.13 -1.19 -11.28
CA SER A 93 17.33 -0.39 -11.54
C SER A 93 17.46 0.78 -10.56
N ASN A 94 16.36 1.48 -10.26
CA ASN A 94 16.33 2.55 -9.27
C ASN A 94 16.70 2.03 -7.88
N GLN A 95 16.14 0.88 -7.47
CA GLN A 95 16.48 0.27 -6.19
C GLN A 95 17.97 -0.09 -6.07
N VAL A 96 18.58 -0.62 -7.16
CA VAL A 96 20.02 -0.90 -7.18
C VAL A 96 20.82 0.39 -7.12
N ASN A 97 20.39 1.44 -7.82
CA ASN A 97 21.06 2.73 -7.80
C ASN A 97 21.06 3.36 -6.39
N ASP A 98 19.93 3.31 -5.67
CA ASP A 98 19.84 3.79 -4.29
C ASP A 98 20.80 3.02 -3.36
N ARG A 99 20.88 1.69 -3.51
CA ARG A 99 21.82 0.86 -2.75
C ARG A 99 23.27 1.20 -3.06
N LEU A 100 23.59 1.45 -4.33
CA LEU A 100 24.93 1.85 -4.74
C LEU A 100 25.29 3.23 -4.19
N GLN A 101 24.36 4.19 -4.18
CA GLN A 101 24.59 5.51 -3.58
C GLN A 101 24.92 5.38 -2.08
N LEU A 102 24.13 4.62 -1.33
CA LEU A 102 24.38 4.39 0.11
C LEU A 102 25.72 3.67 0.34
N ALA A 103 26.06 2.68 -0.47
CA ALA A 103 27.33 1.97 -0.36
C ALA A 103 28.52 2.87 -0.68
N VAL A 104 28.41 3.73 -1.69
CA VAL A 104 29.44 4.72 -2.03
C VAL A 104 29.60 5.73 -0.89
N GLU A 105 28.50 6.23 -0.32
CA GLU A 105 28.55 7.15 0.82
C GLU A 105 29.24 6.52 2.04
N ASP A 106 28.93 5.27 2.37
CA ASP A 106 29.59 4.53 3.45
C ASP A 106 31.09 4.32 3.16
N LEU A 107 31.45 3.88 1.95
CA LEU A 107 32.85 3.71 1.56
C LEU A 107 33.64 5.03 1.60
N VAL A 108 33.05 6.12 1.11
CA VAL A 108 33.64 7.46 1.17
C VAL A 108 33.81 7.90 2.61
N SER A 109 32.81 7.66 3.46
CA SER A 109 32.87 7.99 4.89
C SER A 109 33.98 7.21 5.58
N ARG A 110 34.06 5.89 5.40
CA ARG A 110 35.12 5.03 5.94
C ARG A 110 36.50 5.41 5.43
N SER A 111 36.64 5.72 4.15
CA SER A 111 37.88 6.20 3.56
C SER A 111 38.35 7.53 4.18
N LYS A 112 37.40 8.40 4.55
CA LYS A 112 37.68 9.69 5.20
C LYS A 112 37.83 9.61 6.72
N GLN A 113 37.53 8.49 7.38
CA GLN A 113 37.60 8.37 8.85
C GLN A 113 39.02 8.60 9.41
N GLN A 114 40.05 8.33 8.61
CA GLN A 114 41.45 8.60 8.96
C GLN A 114 41.90 10.03 8.62
N ASN A 115 41.03 10.85 8.01
CA ASN A 115 41.37 12.19 7.56
C ASN A 115 40.88 13.24 8.56
N LEU A 116 41.79 14.09 9.02
CA LEU A 116 41.53 15.26 9.82
C LEU A 116 41.62 16.52 8.97
N ARG A 117 40.63 17.41 9.07
CA ARG A 117 40.64 18.72 8.41
C ARG A 117 41.00 19.81 9.42
N VAL A 118 42.16 20.44 9.25
CA VAL A 118 42.67 21.52 10.09
C VAL A 118 42.45 22.86 9.39
N ILE A 119 41.85 23.81 10.10
CA ILE A 119 41.44 25.12 9.55
C ILE A 119 42.17 26.22 10.34
N GLY A 120 42.49 27.34 9.68
CA GLY A 120 43.04 28.52 10.34
C GLY A 120 44.57 28.61 10.40
N ILE A 121 45.28 27.66 9.79
CA ILE A 121 46.73 27.78 9.59
C ILE A 121 46.97 28.73 8.41
N PRO A 122 47.69 29.86 8.57
CA PRO A 122 48.04 30.78 7.49
C PRO A 122 48.79 30.07 6.36
N GLU A 123 48.54 30.46 5.11
CA GLU A 123 49.25 29.84 3.97
C GLU A 123 50.76 30.12 4.01
N GLY A 124 51.57 29.07 3.79
CA GLY A 124 53.03 29.16 3.76
C GLY A 124 53.69 28.94 5.12
N MET A 125 52.90 28.86 6.21
CA MET A 125 53.43 28.53 7.55
C MET A 125 53.96 27.10 7.63
N GLU A 126 53.44 26.19 6.80
CA GLU A 126 53.86 24.79 6.79
C GLU A 126 55.27 24.55 6.24
N GLY A 127 55.83 25.51 5.49
CA GLY A 127 57.06 25.31 4.72
C GLY A 127 56.91 24.26 3.62
N ASP A 128 58.02 23.66 3.22
CA ASP A 128 58.09 22.70 2.11
C ASP A 128 57.51 21.32 2.46
N ASP A 129 57.56 20.92 3.73
CA ASP A 129 57.03 19.64 4.21
C ASP A 129 55.88 19.82 5.21
N SER A 130 54.66 19.85 4.65
CA SER A 130 53.42 19.88 5.42
C SER A 130 53.27 18.71 6.40
N ARG A 131 53.85 17.53 6.12
CA ARG A 131 53.74 16.36 7.00
C ARG A 131 54.60 16.52 8.24
N LEU A 132 55.84 16.97 8.08
CA LEU A 132 56.74 17.24 9.20
C LEU A 132 56.19 18.37 10.08
N PHE A 133 55.69 19.44 9.44
CA PHE A 133 55.04 20.55 10.15
C PHE A 133 53.86 20.08 11.00
N MET A 134 52.92 19.31 10.42
CA MET A 134 51.76 18.82 11.16
C MET A 134 52.14 17.83 12.27
N THR A 135 53.13 16.97 12.05
CA THR A 135 53.63 16.04 13.08
C THR A 135 54.18 16.83 14.27
N THR A 136 55.00 17.84 14.01
CA THR A 136 55.59 18.71 15.04
C THR A 136 54.53 19.51 15.78
N LEU A 137 53.55 20.06 15.03
CA LEU A 137 52.44 20.81 15.58
C LEU A 137 51.60 19.95 16.53
N PHE A 138 51.25 18.72 16.13
CA PHE A 138 50.47 17.81 16.99
C PHE A 138 51.26 17.40 18.24
N LYS A 139 52.56 17.09 18.11
CA LYS A 139 53.41 16.80 19.28
C LYS A 139 53.43 17.96 20.27
N LYS A 140 53.62 19.19 19.79
CA LYS A 140 53.66 20.40 20.63
C LYS A 140 52.30 20.70 21.29
N MET A 141 51.20 20.52 20.57
CA MET A 141 49.85 20.83 21.06
C MET A 141 49.34 19.81 22.07
N VAL A 142 49.69 18.53 21.91
CA VAL A 142 49.16 17.43 22.71
C VAL A 142 50.01 17.13 23.94
N GLY A 143 51.34 17.25 23.84
CA GLY A 143 52.26 17.09 24.98
C GLY A 143 52.29 15.68 25.60
N ASP A 144 51.89 14.65 24.86
CA ASP A 144 51.75 13.27 25.34
C ASP A 144 52.92 12.39 24.85
N PRO A 145 53.63 11.67 25.75
CA PRO A 145 54.72 10.75 25.39
C PRO A 145 54.30 9.62 24.44
N GLN A 146 53.02 9.22 24.42
CA GLN A 146 52.54 8.18 23.50
C GLN A 146 52.52 8.64 22.03
N LEU A 147 52.65 9.94 21.76
CA LEU A 147 52.62 10.52 20.43
C LEU A 147 53.94 10.37 19.66
N ASP A 148 54.98 9.78 20.24
CA ASP A 148 56.25 9.56 19.55
C ASP A 148 56.15 8.54 18.40
N THR A 149 55.10 7.70 18.43
CA THR A 149 54.75 6.78 17.34
C THR A 149 53.75 7.34 16.33
N LEU A 150 53.44 8.65 16.38
CA LEU A 150 52.48 9.26 15.48
C LEU A 150 53.01 9.29 14.03
N GLU A 151 52.52 8.37 13.22
CA GLU A 151 52.79 8.31 11.79
C GLU A 151 51.62 8.88 11.00
N LEU A 152 51.92 9.88 10.18
CA LEU A 152 50.99 10.47 9.22
C LEU A 152 51.29 9.90 7.83
N ASP A 153 50.27 9.40 7.15
CA ASP A 153 50.40 8.96 5.75
C ASP A 153 50.64 10.15 4.83
N ARG A 154 49.85 11.21 5.03
CA ARG A 154 49.83 12.40 4.16
C ARG A 154 49.39 13.63 4.94
N ALA A 155 49.95 14.78 4.60
CA ALA A 155 49.42 16.09 4.99
C ALA A 155 49.55 17.03 3.81
N HIS A 156 48.44 17.67 3.42
CA HIS A 156 48.43 18.60 2.29
C HIS A 156 47.29 19.61 2.44
N ARG A 157 47.44 20.79 1.82
CA ARG A 157 46.33 21.73 1.67
C ARG A 157 45.28 21.15 0.71
N SER A 158 44.01 21.45 0.95
CA SER A 158 42.94 21.08 0.05
C SER A 158 43.21 21.62 -1.37
N LEU A 159 42.85 20.83 -2.38
CA LEU A 159 43.00 21.20 -3.80
C LEU A 159 42.07 22.34 -4.26
N ALA A 160 41.26 22.90 -3.35
CA ALA A 160 40.43 24.06 -3.65
C ALA A 160 41.27 25.29 -4.02
N PRO A 161 40.75 26.22 -4.84
CA PRO A 161 41.40 27.50 -5.13
C PRO A 161 41.71 28.26 -3.83
N LYS A 162 42.78 29.05 -3.84
CA LYS A 162 43.12 29.93 -2.72
C LYS A 162 41.97 30.93 -2.49
N PRO A 163 41.35 30.96 -1.30
CA PRO A 163 40.28 31.91 -1.03
C PRO A 163 40.83 33.36 -1.00
N PRO A 164 40.03 34.37 -1.40
CA PRO A 164 40.44 35.77 -1.37
C PRO A 164 40.78 36.27 0.04
N GLN A 165 40.11 35.72 1.05
CA GLN A 165 40.32 36.00 2.46
C GLN A 165 40.30 34.68 3.24
N GLY A 166 41.33 34.42 4.04
CA GLY A 166 41.49 33.17 4.81
C GLY A 166 42.56 32.23 4.27
N SER A 167 42.52 30.96 4.67
CA SER A 167 43.52 29.96 4.28
C SER A 167 42.87 28.62 3.97
N ARG A 168 43.39 27.92 2.94
CA ARG A 168 42.86 26.61 2.56
C ARG A 168 43.01 25.61 3.70
N PRO A 169 42.02 24.77 3.99
CA PRO A 169 42.16 23.77 5.04
C PRO A 169 43.27 22.76 4.73
N LEU A 170 43.94 22.27 5.78
CA LEU A 170 44.91 21.19 5.69
C LEU A 170 44.23 19.86 5.95
N ILE A 171 44.40 18.91 5.04
CA ILE A 171 43.90 17.54 5.17
C ILE A 171 45.08 16.67 5.59
N VAL A 172 44.97 16.09 6.78
CA VAL A 172 45.96 15.19 7.35
C VAL A 172 45.38 13.79 7.46
N ARG A 173 46.06 12.80 6.90
CA ARG A 173 45.70 11.38 6.99
C ARG A 173 46.61 10.67 7.98
N PHE A 174 46.02 9.98 8.95
CA PHE A 174 46.73 9.19 9.95
C PHE A 174 46.98 7.77 9.44
N HIS A 175 48.20 7.25 9.67
CA HIS A 175 48.60 5.90 9.21
C HIS A 175 47.80 4.79 9.88
N LYS A 176 47.54 4.93 11.18
CA LYS A 176 46.79 3.97 11.97
C LYS A 176 45.41 4.52 12.30
N TYR A 177 44.39 3.76 11.94
CA TYR A 177 43.05 3.97 12.47
C TYR A 177 42.95 3.24 13.81
N ALA A 178 43.08 3.99 14.91
CA ALA A 178 42.92 3.44 16.24
C ALA A 178 41.43 3.19 16.53
N GLN A 179 40.87 2.15 15.92
CA GLN A 179 39.42 1.94 15.87
C GLN A 179 38.84 1.25 17.12
N LYS A 180 39.67 0.73 18.05
CA LYS A 180 39.15 -0.15 19.11
C LYS A 180 38.97 0.51 20.49
N GLU A 181 39.54 1.68 20.73
CA GLU A 181 39.57 2.30 22.07
C GLU A 181 39.35 3.83 22.08
N LEU A 182 38.59 4.34 21.09
CA LEU A 182 38.38 5.78 20.89
C LEU A 182 37.81 6.52 22.11
N PHE A 183 36.95 5.87 22.89
CA PHE A 183 36.40 6.42 24.14
C PHE A 183 36.66 5.51 25.34
N SER A 184 37.58 4.54 25.23
CA SER A 184 37.91 3.66 26.36
C SER A 184 38.45 4.46 27.55
N LEU A 185 39.31 5.44 27.29
CA LEU A 185 39.80 6.35 28.32
C LEU A 185 38.66 7.17 28.96
N TRP A 186 37.67 7.62 28.16
CA TRP A 186 36.53 8.36 28.70
C TRP A 186 35.70 7.46 29.60
N LYS A 187 35.46 6.22 29.17
CA LYS A 187 34.76 5.18 29.95
C LYS A 187 35.50 4.83 31.24
N GLU A 188 36.82 4.64 31.19
CA GLU A 188 37.68 4.38 32.36
C GLU A 188 37.64 5.54 33.36
N LYS A 189 37.58 6.77 32.85
CA LYS A 189 37.41 8.00 33.65
C LYS A 189 35.96 8.25 34.08
N GLY A 190 35.02 7.36 33.75
CA GLY A 190 33.62 7.41 34.20
C GLY A 190 32.66 8.23 33.33
N LEU A 191 33.10 8.67 32.15
CA LEU A 191 32.31 9.38 31.15
C LEU A 191 31.76 8.38 30.13
N VAL A 192 30.56 7.87 30.42
CA VAL A 192 29.90 6.75 29.70
C VAL A 192 28.66 7.21 28.94
N TYR A 193 27.92 8.17 29.51
CA TYR A 193 26.63 8.62 28.99
C TYR A 193 26.72 10.04 28.43
N PHE A 194 26.00 10.31 27.34
CA PHE A 194 25.92 11.65 26.75
C PHE A 194 25.40 12.71 27.73
N LYS A 195 24.49 12.33 28.64
CA LYS A 195 23.94 13.21 29.68
C LYS A 195 25.04 13.80 30.59
N GLN A 196 26.16 13.11 30.78
CA GLN A 196 27.25 13.57 31.62
C GLN A 196 28.07 14.72 30.99
N LEU A 197 27.86 15.01 29.70
CA LEU A 197 28.43 16.15 28.98
C LEU A 197 27.61 17.43 29.16
N PHE A 198 26.53 17.38 29.93
CA PHE A 198 25.71 18.52 30.28
C PHE A 198 25.84 18.80 31.77
N VAL A 199 26.09 20.06 32.13
CA VAL A 199 26.05 20.56 33.51
C VAL A 199 25.12 21.76 33.50
N ASP A 200 24.19 21.82 34.46
CA ASP A 200 23.14 22.82 34.52
C ASP A 200 22.34 22.98 33.21
N ASN A 201 22.01 21.84 32.58
CA ASN A 201 21.33 21.73 31.28
C ASN A 201 22.09 22.30 30.08
N ILE A 202 23.38 22.64 30.19
CA ILE A 202 24.17 23.21 29.10
C ILE A 202 25.35 22.28 28.77
N PHE A 203 25.62 22.11 27.48
CA PHE A 203 26.78 21.36 27.01
C PHE A 203 28.09 22.00 27.48
N VAL A 204 28.86 21.29 28.30
CA VAL A 204 30.05 21.87 28.97
C VAL A 204 31.25 22.00 28.05
N SER A 205 32.11 22.99 28.33
CA SER A 205 33.38 23.16 27.62
C SER A 205 34.37 22.03 27.94
N PHE A 206 35.38 21.87 27.08
CA PHE A 206 36.42 20.87 27.30
C PHE A 206 37.19 21.12 28.60
N ASP A 207 37.45 22.37 28.98
CA ASP A 207 38.19 22.70 30.20
C ASP A 207 37.46 22.20 31.46
N ILE A 208 36.13 22.31 31.48
CA ILE A 208 35.31 21.80 32.58
C ILE A 208 35.33 20.27 32.61
N LEU A 209 35.21 19.61 31.45
CA LEU A 209 35.31 18.14 31.36
C LEU A 209 36.69 17.63 31.76
N LYS A 210 37.73 18.37 31.39
CA LYS A 210 39.12 18.10 31.75
C LYS A 210 39.31 18.06 33.26
N ILE A 211 38.78 19.06 33.96
CA ILE A 211 38.85 19.14 35.42
C ILE A 211 37.97 18.06 36.07
N LYS A 212 36.74 17.86 35.57
CA LYS A 212 35.75 16.97 36.19
C LYS A 212 36.08 15.49 36.05
N PHE A 213 36.64 15.08 34.91
CA PHE A 213 36.93 13.67 34.59
C PHE A 213 38.43 13.39 34.45
N ASP A 214 39.30 14.33 34.83
CA ASP A 214 40.76 14.20 34.74
C ASP A 214 41.22 13.72 33.34
N LEU A 215 40.70 14.40 32.30
CA LEU A 215 40.99 14.06 30.91
C LEU A 215 42.29 14.73 30.44
N PRO A 216 43.17 14.06 29.69
CA PRO A 216 44.34 14.69 29.11
C PRO A 216 43.97 15.61 27.93
N ASN A 217 44.82 16.61 27.64
CA ASN A 217 44.62 17.52 26.50
C ASN A 217 44.55 16.81 25.15
N SER A 218 45.12 15.60 25.04
CA SER A 218 45.02 14.72 23.86
C SER A 218 43.57 14.40 23.47
N GLN A 219 42.61 14.56 24.39
CA GLN A 219 41.19 14.28 24.19
C GLN A 219 40.38 15.44 23.60
N LEU A 220 40.99 16.62 23.43
CA LEU A 220 40.30 17.82 22.94
C LEU A 220 39.63 17.59 21.57
N PHE A 221 40.29 16.86 20.68
CA PHE A 221 39.71 16.56 19.37
C PHE A 221 38.48 15.64 19.48
N ARG A 222 38.50 14.67 20.39
CA ARG A 222 37.36 13.75 20.64
C ARG A 222 36.16 14.50 21.18
N TYR A 223 36.41 15.49 22.05
CA TYR A 223 35.39 16.41 22.51
C TYR A 223 34.74 17.18 21.36
N PHE A 224 35.50 17.68 20.39
CA PHE A 224 34.92 18.36 19.24
C PHE A 224 34.07 17.45 18.35
N GLN A 225 34.45 16.18 18.17
CA GLN A 225 33.65 15.21 17.44
C GLN A 225 32.28 14.99 18.10
N ILE A 226 32.27 14.78 19.42
CA ILE A 226 31.04 14.60 20.19
C ILE A 226 30.19 15.87 20.20
N ARG A 227 30.82 17.05 20.32
CA ARG A 227 30.12 18.33 20.26
C ARG A 227 29.46 18.56 18.91
N ASP A 228 30.15 18.23 17.82
CA ASP A 228 29.60 18.35 16.47
C ASP A 228 28.43 17.39 16.25
N PHE A 229 28.57 16.13 16.70
CA PHE A 229 27.48 15.17 16.71
C PHE A 229 26.26 15.68 17.48
N ALA A 230 26.46 16.20 18.70
CA ALA A 230 25.39 16.76 19.52
C ALA A 230 24.69 17.94 18.81
N ARG A 231 25.47 18.84 18.19
CA ARG A 231 24.95 19.97 17.42
C ARG A 231 24.10 19.54 16.21
N CYS A 232 24.50 18.48 15.52
CA CYS A 232 23.81 18.02 14.31
C CYS A 232 22.55 17.19 14.62
N ASN A 233 22.51 16.50 15.76
CA ASN A 233 21.43 15.57 16.11
C ASN A 233 20.42 16.13 17.12
N PHE A 234 20.79 17.16 17.92
CA PHE A 234 19.89 17.76 18.91
C PHE A 234 19.46 19.17 18.45
N PRO A 235 18.16 19.38 18.14
CA PRO A 235 17.66 20.67 17.64
C PRO A 235 17.87 21.85 18.60
N ASN A 236 17.91 21.58 19.91
CA ASN A 236 17.99 22.60 20.97
C ASN A 236 19.40 22.78 21.54
N PHE A 237 20.44 22.29 20.85
CA PHE A 237 21.84 22.47 21.28
C PHE A 237 22.15 23.97 21.51
N PRO A 238 22.80 24.36 22.62
CA PRO A 238 23.58 23.55 23.57
C PRO A 238 22.78 23.00 24.75
N HIS A 239 21.46 23.15 24.78
CA HIS A 239 20.64 22.69 25.90
C HIS A 239 20.46 21.17 25.88
N GLN A 240 20.42 20.57 27.06
CA GLN A 240 20.19 19.14 27.21
C GLN A 240 18.81 18.77 26.61
N PRO A 241 18.72 17.71 25.79
CA PRO A 241 17.43 17.21 25.33
C PRO A 241 16.59 16.70 26.51
N PRO A 242 15.25 16.76 26.42
CA PRO A 242 14.38 16.20 27.45
C PRO A 242 14.64 14.71 27.62
N ASP A 243 14.64 14.24 28.87
CA ASP A 243 14.87 12.83 29.19
C ASP A 243 13.82 11.95 28.48
N SER A 244 14.29 10.98 27.71
CA SER A 244 13.42 10.00 27.08
C SER A 244 13.12 8.83 28.03
N LEU A 245 12.04 8.10 27.76
CA LEU A 245 11.76 6.82 28.41
C LEU A 245 12.94 5.84 28.28
N ILE A 246 13.63 5.89 27.15
CA ILE A 246 14.82 5.06 26.91
C ILE A 246 15.96 5.47 27.84
N ASP A 247 16.19 6.77 28.06
CA ASP A 247 17.19 7.24 29.02
C ASP A 247 16.88 6.77 30.44
N THR A 248 15.60 6.79 30.83
CA THR A 248 15.15 6.30 32.15
C THR A 248 15.38 4.79 32.30
N ILE A 249 15.11 4.00 31.24
CA ILE A 249 15.34 2.56 31.23
C ILE A 249 16.85 2.24 31.27
N LEU A 250 17.66 2.92 30.47
CA LEU A 250 19.10 2.66 30.36
C LEU A 250 19.90 3.13 31.58
N LEU A 251 19.40 4.14 32.31
CA LEU A 251 20.01 4.64 33.55
C LEU A 251 19.48 3.93 34.81
N SER A 252 18.51 3.01 34.68
CA SER A 252 17.94 2.29 35.82
C SER A 252 18.96 1.29 36.39
N PRO A 253 19.20 1.28 37.72
CA PRO A 253 20.14 0.35 38.35
C PRO A 253 19.64 -1.09 38.21
N VAL A 254 20.54 -2.02 37.89
CA VAL A 254 20.22 -3.45 37.73
C VAL A 254 19.99 -4.11 39.10
N VAL A 255 18.79 -3.94 39.64
CA VAL A 255 18.32 -4.56 40.88
C VAL A 255 17.29 -5.66 40.63
N ARG A 256 17.01 -6.50 41.64
CA ARG A 256 15.93 -7.49 41.54
C ARG A 256 14.59 -6.76 41.28
N GLY A 257 13.86 -7.17 40.24
CA GLY A 257 12.58 -6.58 39.87
C GLY A 257 12.62 -5.53 38.74
N VAL A 258 13.80 -5.23 38.19
CA VAL A 258 13.96 -4.27 37.06
C VAL A 258 13.09 -4.62 35.86
N ILE A 259 12.97 -5.91 35.50
CA ILE A 259 12.12 -6.32 34.38
C ILE A 259 10.66 -5.92 34.61
N SER A 260 10.16 -6.07 35.83
CA SER A 260 8.80 -5.66 36.19
C SER A 260 8.64 -4.14 36.21
N ALA A 261 9.65 -3.41 36.72
CA ALA A 261 9.66 -1.95 36.72
C ALA A 261 9.69 -1.37 35.30
N VAL A 262 10.56 -1.90 34.43
CA VAL A 262 10.64 -1.56 33.01
C VAL A 262 9.33 -1.91 32.30
N GLY A 263 8.75 -3.08 32.59
CA GLY A 263 7.44 -3.47 32.07
C GLY A 263 6.34 -2.48 32.44
N LYS A 264 6.28 -2.05 33.71
CA LYS A 264 5.32 -1.03 34.18
C LYS A 264 5.56 0.33 33.53
N LEU A 265 6.83 0.76 33.38
CA LEU A 265 7.19 2.01 32.72
C LEU A 265 6.78 2.01 31.25
N ILE A 266 7.08 0.92 30.52
CA ILE A 266 6.65 0.75 29.12
C ILE A 266 5.12 0.77 29.05
N LEU A 267 4.42 0.04 29.92
CA LEU A 267 2.96 0.03 29.95
C LEU A 267 2.36 1.41 30.26
N SER A 268 2.99 2.20 31.14
CA SER A 268 2.56 3.56 31.45
C SER A 268 2.83 4.57 30.34
N ALA A 269 3.82 4.28 29.49
CA ALA A 269 4.24 5.11 28.36
C ALA A 269 3.48 4.81 27.06
N LEU A 270 2.97 3.58 26.92
CA LEU A 270 2.09 3.23 25.82
C LEU A 270 0.81 4.04 25.97
N SER A 271 0.41 4.71 24.89
CA SER A 271 -0.80 5.53 24.80
C SER A 271 -1.97 4.86 25.51
N SER A 272 -2.71 5.64 26.32
CA SER A 272 -3.87 5.17 27.07
C SER A 272 -4.75 4.26 26.19
N PRO A 273 -5.28 3.13 26.72
CA PRO A 273 -6.26 2.27 26.03
C PRO A 273 -7.43 3.05 25.41
N LEU A 274 -7.71 4.26 25.92
CA LEU A 274 -8.71 5.19 25.40
C LEU A 274 -8.39 5.68 23.98
N ALA A 275 -7.11 5.86 23.61
CA ALA A 275 -6.74 6.28 22.26
C ALA A 275 -7.14 5.23 21.21
N THR A 276 -6.92 3.95 21.52
CA THR A 276 -7.31 2.83 20.65
C THR A 276 -8.84 2.73 20.55
N ARG A 277 -9.55 2.87 21.68
CA ARG A 277 -11.02 2.89 21.73
C ARG A 277 -11.59 4.02 20.87
N ASN A 278 -11.19 5.27 21.10
CA ASN A 278 -11.70 6.43 20.36
C ASN A 278 -11.49 6.29 18.84
N THR A 279 -10.39 5.67 18.43
CA THR A 279 -10.12 5.44 17.01
C THR A 279 -11.04 4.38 16.42
N TRP A 280 -11.35 3.31 17.17
CA TRP A 280 -12.38 2.35 16.76
C TRP A 280 -13.78 2.96 16.71
N GLU A 281 -14.15 3.82 17.66
CA GLU A 281 -15.45 4.50 17.67
C GLU A 281 -15.64 5.36 16.41
N LYS A 282 -14.58 6.09 16.06
CA LYS A 282 -14.56 6.94 14.85
C LYS A 282 -14.67 6.13 13.56
N GLU A 283 -14.04 4.96 13.48
CA GLU A 283 -14.03 4.14 12.25
C GLU A 283 -15.31 3.34 12.05
N LEU A 284 -15.92 2.85 13.13
CA LEU A 284 -17.16 2.09 13.07
C LEU A 284 -18.41 2.99 13.17
N GLY A 285 -18.26 4.23 13.61
CA GLY A 285 -19.38 5.15 13.83
C GLY A 285 -20.25 4.77 15.03
N VAL A 286 -19.70 4.05 16.01
CA VAL A 286 -20.39 3.55 17.20
C VAL A 286 -19.66 3.99 18.47
N THR A 287 -20.38 4.11 19.58
CA THR A 287 -19.77 4.38 20.89
C THR A 287 -19.60 3.07 21.65
N PHE A 288 -18.46 2.87 22.32
CA PHE A 288 -18.29 1.74 23.23
C PHE A 288 -18.79 2.13 24.61
N SER A 289 -19.32 1.17 25.37
CA SER A 289 -19.41 1.31 26.83
C SER A 289 -18.07 0.93 27.48
N ASP A 290 -17.77 1.54 28.62
CA ASP A 290 -16.55 1.25 29.40
C ASP A 290 -16.52 -0.23 29.82
N GLU A 291 -17.67 -0.75 30.25
CA GLU A 291 -17.86 -2.14 30.67
C GLU A 291 -17.60 -3.13 29.53
N TRP A 292 -18.09 -2.82 28.32
CA TRP A 292 -17.85 -3.65 27.15
C TRP A 292 -16.37 -3.65 26.78
N TRP A 293 -15.72 -2.48 26.76
CA TRP A 293 -14.31 -2.36 26.40
C TRP A 293 -13.40 -3.10 27.38
N GLN A 294 -13.69 -3.00 28.67
CA GLN A 294 -12.96 -3.76 29.68
C GLN A 294 -13.18 -5.28 29.51
N GLY A 295 -14.43 -5.70 29.29
CA GLY A 295 -14.74 -7.10 28.97
C GLY A 295 -14.07 -7.61 27.71
N ALA A 296 -13.88 -6.75 26.70
CA ALA A 296 -13.16 -7.08 25.47
C ALA A 296 -11.67 -7.34 25.73
N LEU A 297 -11.03 -6.50 26.55
CA LEU A 297 -9.63 -6.66 26.96
C LEU A 297 -9.41 -7.94 27.77
N ASP A 298 -10.34 -8.27 28.68
CA ASP A 298 -10.22 -9.48 29.52
C ASP A 298 -10.41 -10.76 28.70
N ARG A 299 -11.28 -10.73 27.69
CA ARG A 299 -11.64 -11.91 26.88
C ARG A 299 -10.72 -12.16 25.69
N VAL A 300 -9.95 -11.17 25.23
CA VAL A 300 -9.18 -11.26 23.96
C VAL A 300 -8.23 -12.45 23.91
N ASN A 301 -7.72 -12.88 25.06
CA ASN A 301 -6.78 -13.99 25.17
C ASN A 301 -7.45 -15.36 25.42
N SER A 302 -8.74 -15.37 25.79
CA SER A 302 -9.47 -16.58 26.21
C SER A 302 -10.53 -17.04 25.20
N THR A 303 -10.69 -16.33 24.08
CA THR A 303 -11.74 -16.56 23.06
C THR A 303 -11.49 -17.78 22.16
N SER A 304 -10.27 -18.33 22.14
CA SER A 304 -9.91 -19.48 21.29
C SER A 304 -8.73 -20.24 21.87
N SER A 305 -8.74 -21.57 21.75
CA SER A 305 -7.60 -22.44 22.09
C SER A 305 -6.47 -22.39 21.06
N CYS A 306 -6.75 -21.90 19.84
CA CYS A 306 -5.74 -21.73 18.80
C CYS A 306 -4.97 -20.42 19.00
N ALA A 307 -3.69 -20.53 19.38
CA ALA A 307 -2.80 -19.38 19.61
C ALA A 307 -2.72 -18.40 18.43
N ARG A 308 -2.83 -18.90 17.19
CA ARG A 308 -2.82 -18.04 15.99
C ARG A 308 -4.08 -17.17 15.90
N LEU A 309 -5.25 -17.70 16.26
CA LEU A 309 -6.51 -16.94 16.26
C LEU A 309 -6.54 -15.92 17.40
N THR A 310 -6.05 -16.33 18.57
CA THR A 310 -5.88 -15.44 19.73
C THR A 310 -4.96 -14.27 19.40
N LEU A 311 -3.82 -14.52 18.72
CA LEU A 311 -2.91 -13.47 18.28
C LEU A 311 -3.54 -12.53 17.25
N ILE A 312 -4.35 -13.04 16.33
CA ILE A 312 -5.08 -12.22 15.36
C ILE A 312 -6.07 -11.30 16.09
N GLN A 313 -6.84 -11.84 17.03
CA GLN A 313 -7.79 -11.07 17.85
C GLN A 313 -7.09 -9.98 18.66
N PHE A 314 -5.99 -10.32 19.35
CA PHE A 314 -5.17 -9.37 20.09
C PHE A 314 -4.68 -8.22 19.21
N LYS A 315 -4.08 -8.54 18.05
CA LYS A 315 -3.56 -7.54 17.11
C LYS A 315 -4.64 -6.64 16.51
N VAL A 316 -5.85 -7.18 16.30
CA VAL A 316 -6.99 -6.39 15.80
C VAL A 316 -7.50 -5.46 16.90
N LEU A 317 -7.78 -5.97 18.10
CA LEU A 317 -8.28 -5.17 19.23
C LEU A 317 -7.32 -4.01 19.55
N HIS A 318 -6.03 -4.31 19.68
CA HIS A 318 -4.99 -3.32 20.00
C HIS A 318 -4.53 -2.47 18.82
N ARG A 319 -5.15 -2.60 17.64
CA ARG A 319 -4.76 -1.89 16.41
C ARG A 319 -3.26 -1.97 16.12
N SER A 320 -2.70 -3.18 16.11
CA SER A 320 -1.32 -3.43 15.67
C SER A 320 -1.18 -3.34 14.13
N HIS A 321 -1.80 -2.34 13.51
CA HIS A 321 -1.79 -2.06 12.06
C HIS A 321 -1.91 -0.55 11.81
N LEU A 322 -1.29 -0.07 10.74
CA LEU A 322 -1.27 1.36 10.34
C LEU A 322 -2.46 1.76 9.45
N THR A 323 -3.28 0.79 9.07
CA THR A 323 -4.35 0.91 8.08
C THR A 323 -5.57 1.66 8.61
N LYS A 324 -6.16 2.54 7.81
CA LYS A 324 -7.46 3.19 8.11
C LYS A 324 -8.61 2.32 7.61
N LEU A 325 -9.44 1.80 8.51
CA LEU A 325 -10.36 0.71 8.20
C LEU A 325 -11.81 1.12 7.92
N GLY A 326 -12.17 2.39 8.09
CA GLY A 326 -13.57 2.85 7.98
C GLY A 326 -14.24 2.45 6.66
N SER A 327 -13.61 2.76 5.51
CA SER A 327 -14.17 2.39 4.20
C SER A 327 -14.26 0.88 3.95
N PHE A 328 -13.32 0.12 4.50
CA PHE A 328 -13.32 -1.34 4.41
C PHE A 328 -14.49 -1.94 5.21
N TRP A 329 -14.68 -1.52 6.46
CA TRP A 329 -15.77 -2.02 7.28
C TRP A 329 -17.13 -1.61 6.72
N SER A 330 -17.30 -0.38 6.23
CA SER A 330 -18.54 0.02 5.55
C SER A 330 -18.88 -0.90 4.38
N SER A 331 -17.88 -1.23 3.55
CA SER A 331 -18.08 -2.14 2.42
C SER A 331 -18.30 -3.60 2.86
N PHE A 332 -17.66 -4.06 3.93
CA PHE A 332 -17.89 -5.38 4.53
C PHE A 332 -19.35 -5.53 5.00
N TYR A 333 -19.87 -4.55 5.74
CA TYR A 333 -21.24 -4.56 6.24
C TYR A 333 -22.29 -4.42 5.12
N ASP A 334 -22.03 -3.56 4.13
CA ASP A 334 -22.87 -3.44 2.93
C ASP A 334 -22.93 -4.76 2.14
N THR A 335 -21.78 -5.43 1.99
CA THR A 335 -21.70 -6.73 1.32
C THR A 335 -22.52 -7.80 2.03
N LEU A 336 -22.37 -7.92 3.35
CA LEU A 336 -23.16 -8.89 4.13
C LEU A 336 -24.65 -8.55 4.14
N SER A 337 -24.98 -7.26 4.17
CA SER A 337 -26.38 -6.82 4.13
C SER A 337 -27.07 -7.21 2.83
N LYS A 338 -26.38 -7.02 1.70
CA LYS A 338 -26.85 -7.46 0.38
C LYS A 338 -26.93 -8.98 0.28
N ALA A 339 -25.94 -9.70 0.79
CA ALA A 339 -25.91 -11.16 0.73
C ALA A 339 -27.03 -11.82 1.55
N PHE A 340 -27.36 -11.28 2.72
CA PHE A 340 -28.44 -11.81 3.56
C PHE A 340 -29.81 -11.17 3.29
N ASN A 341 -29.87 -10.17 2.40
CA ASN A 341 -31.06 -9.36 2.13
C ASN A 341 -31.69 -8.77 3.42
N LYS A 342 -30.83 -8.35 4.36
CA LYS A 342 -31.22 -7.76 5.65
C LYS A 342 -30.14 -6.81 6.16
N PRO A 343 -30.47 -5.77 6.94
CA PRO A 343 -29.48 -4.81 7.40
C PRO A 343 -28.52 -5.44 8.43
N VAL A 344 -27.23 -5.49 8.10
CA VAL A 344 -26.15 -5.83 9.03
C VAL A 344 -25.48 -4.54 9.45
N VAL A 345 -25.84 -4.04 10.64
CA VAL A 345 -25.33 -2.78 11.18
C VAL A 345 -23.89 -2.96 11.67
N PRO A 346 -23.01 -1.94 11.51
CA PRO A 346 -21.68 -1.97 12.09
C PRO A 346 -21.73 -2.26 13.59
N SER A 347 -21.08 -3.35 14.03
CA SER A 347 -20.93 -3.65 15.45
C SER A 347 -19.50 -4.03 15.80
N PRO A 348 -18.99 -3.60 16.96
CA PRO A 348 -17.64 -3.95 17.34
C PRO A 348 -17.44 -5.44 17.60
N SER A 349 -18.46 -6.13 18.12
CA SER A 349 -18.38 -7.58 18.34
C SER A 349 -18.20 -8.34 17.03
N ILE A 350 -18.82 -7.92 15.92
CA ILE A 350 -18.61 -8.52 14.60
C ILE A 350 -17.21 -8.16 14.06
N SER A 351 -16.80 -6.89 14.14
CA SER A 351 -15.53 -6.44 13.58
C SER A 351 -14.30 -6.97 14.32
N ILE A 352 -14.36 -7.10 15.65
CA ILE A 352 -13.22 -7.48 16.50
C ILE A 352 -13.25 -8.98 16.82
N PHE A 353 -14.40 -9.50 17.24
CA PHE A 353 -14.54 -10.89 17.70
C PHE A 353 -15.13 -11.82 16.64
N GLY A 354 -15.90 -11.29 15.68
CA GLY A 354 -16.64 -12.07 14.69
C GLY A 354 -17.94 -12.65 15.23
N VAL A 355 -18.53 -12.03 16.26
CA VAL A 355 -19.76 -12.53 16.90
C VAL A 355 -20.82 -11.43 16.87
N PRO A 356 -22.05 -11.70 16.43
CA PRO A 356 -23.16 -10.77 16.60
C PRO A 356 -23.57 -10.67 18.08
N GLU A 357 -23.80 -9.46 18.60
CA GLU A 357 -24.29 -9.27 19.98
C GLU A 357 -25.76 -9.67 20.14
N GLU A 358 -26.58 -9.41 19.12
CA GLU A 358 -28.00 -9.75 19.09
C GLU A 358 -28.21 -11.10 18.38
N PHE A 359 -28.09 -12.19 19.13
CA PHE A 359 -28.36 -13.55 18.63
C PHE A 359 -29.80 -13.75 18.11
N SER A 360 -30.73 -12.84 18.44
CA SER A 360 -32.11 -12.85 17.94
C SER A 360 -32.25 -12.40 16.48
N SER A 361 -31.30 -11.62 15.98
CA SER A 361 -31.37 -10.96 14.67
C SER A 361 -30.81 -11.83 13.54
N PHE A 362 -30.09 -12.90 13.88
CA PHE A 362 -29.43 -13.81 12.95
C PHE A 362 -29.67 -15.27 13.31
N THR A 363 -29.96 -16.09 12.31
CA THR A 363 -29.97 -17.55 12.48
C THR A 363 -28.56 -18.04 12.84
N ILE A 364 -28.47 -19.24 13.42
CA ILE A 364 -27.20 -19.90 13.74
C ILE A 364 -26.29 -19.99 12.50
N LYS A 365 -26.90 -20.26 11.33
CA LYS A 365 -26.18 -20.39 10.06
C LYS A 365 -25.58 -19.05 9.63
N GLU A 366 -26.37 -18.00 9.62
CA GLU A 366 -25.90 -16.65 9.25
C GLU A 366 -24.83 -16.16 10.24
N SER A 367 -24.98 -16.45 11.53
CA SER A 367 -23.97 -16.14 12.54
C SER A 367 -22.63 -16.84 12.26
N ASN A 368 -22.66 -18.11 11.85
CA ASN A 368 -21.46 -18.84 11.44
C ASN A 368 -20.80 -18.23 10.18
N VAL A 369 -21.63 -17.80 9.23
CA VAL A 369 -21.16 -17.12 8.01
C VAL A 369 -20.48 -15.80 8.37
N ILE A 370 -21.10 -14.98 9.22
CA ILE A 370 -20.54 -13.71 9.71
C ILE A 370 -19.21 -13.95 10.44
N ALA A 371 -19.14 -14.95 11.33
CA ALA A 371 -17.94 -15.26 12.08
C ALA A 371 -16.76 -15.64 11.17
N PHE A 372 -17.02 -16.45 10.16
CA PHE A 372 -16.02 -16.85 9.18
C PHE A 372 -15.59 -15.69 8.26
N ALA A 373 -16.57 -14.94 7.75
CA ALA A 373 -16.33 -13.75 6.92
C ALA A 373 -15.49 -12.70 7.66
N SER A 374 -15.82 -12.42 8.92
CA SER A 374 -15.07 -11.55 9.82
C SER A 374 -13.67 -12.09 10.12
N LEU A 375 -13.50 -13.41 10.28
CA LEU A 375 -12.18 -14.01 10.48
C LEU A 375 -11.26 -13.77 9.26
N VAL A 376 -11.78 -13.99 8.05
CA VAL A 376 -11.03 -13.73 6.81
C VAL A 376 -10.70 -12.24 6.67
N ALA A 377 -11.65 -11.36 6.98
CA ALA A 377 -11.45 -9.91 6.98
C ALA A 377 -10.33 -9.47 7.94
N ARG A 378 -10.38 -9.93 9.21
CA ARG A 378 -9.36 -9.66 10.23
C ARG A 378 -7.99 -10.17 9.83
N ARG A 379 -7.91 -11.38 9.26
CA ARG A 379 -6.66 -11.92 8.72
C ARG A 379 -6.11 -11.05 7.60
N ARG A 380 -6.96 -10.59 6.67
CA ARG A 380 -6.55 -9.73 5.54
C ARG A 380 -5.97 -8.41 6.02
N ILE A 381 -6.62 -7.75 6.97
CA ILE A 381 -6.15 -6.49 7.58
C ILE A 381 -4.73 -6.68 8.14
N LEU A 382 -4.49 -7.77 8.86
CA LEU A 382 -3.18 -8.02 9.46
C LEU A 382 -2.10 -8.46 8.47
N LEU A 383 -2.45 -8.95 7.29
CA LEU A 383 -1.47 -9.23 6.23
C LEU A 383 -0.89 -7.94 5.64
N GLN A 384 -1.69 -6.87 5.59
CA GLN A 384 -1.30 -5.54 5.09
C GLN A 384 -1.03 -4.54 6.22
N TRP A 385 -0.61 -5.02 7.40
CA TRP A 385 -0.53 -4.23 8.63
C TRP A 385 0.39 -2.99 8.57
N LYS A 386 1.33 -2.93 7.62
CA LYS A 386 2.24 -1.78 7.43
C LYS A 386 1.69 -0.72 6.47
N ASP A 387 0.66 -1.05 5.68
CA ASP A 387 0.13 -0.16 4.66
C ASP A 387 -0.98 0.72 5.23
N GLN A 388 -0.94 2.02 4.90
CA GLN A 388 -1.99 2.96 5.32
C GLN A 388 -3.30 2.76 4.55
N LYS A 389 -3.24 2.18 3.34
CA LYS A 389 -4.40 1.93 2.48
C LYS A 389 -5.12 0.65 2.90
N PRO A 390 -6.45 0.66 3.08
CA PRO A 390 -7.20 -0.54 3.43
C PRO A 390 -7.19 -1.59 2.30
N PRO A 391 -7.29 -2.89 2.64
CA PRO A 391 -7.53 -3.93 1.66
C PRO A 391 -8.82 -3.63 0.89
N SER A 392 -8.85 -3.95 -0.40
CA SER A 392 -10.07 -3.84 -1.19
C SER A 392 -11.06 -4.94 -0.80
N SER A 393 -12.36 -4.62 -0.82
CA SER A 393 -13.42 -5.58 -0.55
C SER A 393 -13.42 -6.75 -1.55
N GLN A 394 -13.04 -6.49 -2.81
CA GLN A 394 -12.84 -7.53 -3.82
C GLN A 394 -11.73 -8.51 -3.43
N SER A 395 -10.63 -8.02 -2.87
CA SER A 395 -9.56 -8.88 -2.39
C SER A 395 -9.97 -9.72 -1.17
N TRP A 396 -10.78 -9.16 -0.27
CA TRP A 396 -11.37 -9.90 0.84
C TRP A 396 -12.36 -10.99 0.33
N LEU A 397 -13.21 -10.66 -0.64
CA LEU A 397 -14.14 -11.62 -1.26
C LEU A 397 -13.39 -12.75 -1.97
N LYS A 398 -12.30 -12.45 -2.69
CA LYS A 398 -11.46 -13.48 -3.32
C LYS A 398 -10.87 -14.44 -2.29
N ASP A 399 -10.33 -13.92 -1.20
CA ASP A 399 -9.82 -14.74 -0.11
C ASP A 399 -10.94 -15.58 0.52
N LEU A 400 -12.11 -14.97 0.77
CA LEU A 400 -13.29 -15.66 1.31
C LEU A 400 -13.68 -16.85 0.44
N MET A 401 -13.78 -16.66 -0.88
CA MET A 401 -14.09 -17.73 -1.84
C MET A 401 -13.04 -18.85 -1.83
N SER A 402 -11.76 -18.50 -1.74
CA SER A 402 -10.69 -19.52 -1.65
C SER A 402 -10.82 -20.41 -0.40
N PHE A 403 -11.18 -19.82 0.74
CA PHE A 403 -11.38 -20.56 1.98
C PHE A 403 -12.71 -21.33 2.00
N LEU A 404 -13.75 -20.84 1.30
CA LEU A 404 -15.01 -21.56 1.14
C LEU A 404 -14.84 -22.87 0.35
N TYR A 405 -13.90 -22.92 -0.60
CA TYR A 405 -13.58 -24.17 -1.30
C TYR A 405 -13.05 -25.23 -0.33
N LEU A 406 -12.16 -24.85 0.59
CA LEU A 406 -11.65 -25.75 1.63
C LEU A 406 -12.75 -26.19 2.59
N GLU A 407 -13.66 -25.28 2.95
CA GLU A 407 -14.80 -25.61 3.80
C GLU A 407 -15.77 -26.56 3.08
N LYS A 408 -16.01 -26.37 1.78
CA LYS A 408 -16.81 -27.29 0.94
C LYS A 408 -16.23 -28.70 0.94
N ILE A 409 -14.91 -28.84 0.78
CA ILE A 409 -14.21 -30.14 0.87
C ILE A 409 -14.43 -30.77 2.25
N LYS A 410 -14.27 -30.01 3.33
CA LYS A 410 -14.48 -30.48 4.70
C LYS A 410 -15.90 -30.97 4.96
N TYR A 411 -16.93 -30.28 4.44
CA TYR A 411 -18.32 -30.72 4.54
C TYR A 411 -18.61 -31.96 3.68
N SER A 412 -17.98 -32.07 2.51
CA SER A 412 -18.07 -33.24 1.62
C SER A 412 -17.50 -34.50 2.28
N ILE A 413 -16.31 -34.39 2.89
CA ILE A 413 -15.68 -35.51 3.63
C ILE A 413 -16.57 -36.00 4.79
N ARG A 414 -17.36 -35.12 5.39
CA ARG A 414 -18.30 -35.44 6.48
C ARG A 414 -19.68 -35.91 6.00
N GLY A 415 -19.89 -36.07 4.69
CA GLY A 415 -21.17 -36.48 4.10
C GLY A 415 -22.30 -35.46 4.32
N CYS A 416 -21.98 -34.19 4.58
CA CYS A 416 -22.93 -33.15 4.97
C CYS A 416 -23.03 -32.01 3.93
N SER A 417 -22.90 -32.33 2.63
CA SER A 417 -22.90 -31.34 1.55
C SER A 417 -24.17 -30.47 1.52
N ASP A 418 -25.34 -31.02 1.87
CA ASP A 418 -26.59 -30.25 1.92
C ASP A 418 -26.59 -29.18 3.02
N LYS A 419 -25.85 -29.39 4.12
CA LYS A 419 -25.70 -28.40 5.18
C LYS A 419 -24.80 -27.24 4.74
N PHE A 420 -23.84 -27.50 3.85
CA PHE A 420 -22.99 -26.48 3.27
C PHE A 420 -23.82 -25.52 2.41
N SER A 421 -24.56 -26.02 1.42
CA SER A 421 -25.41 -25.17 0.58
C SER A 421 -26.40 -24.35 1.41
N LYS A 422 -27.14 -25.00 2.33
CA LYS A 422 -28.09 -24.31 3.22
C LYS A 422 -27.49 -23.22 4.11
N THR A 423 -26.16 -23.19 4.31
CA THR A 423 -25.47 -22.20 5.15
C THR A 423 -24.82 -21.12 4.30
N TRP A 424 -24.24 -21.47 3.15
CA TRP A 424 -23.41 -20.57 2.36
C TRP A 424 -24.08 -20.03 1.09
N ASP A 425 -25.22 -20.58 0.67
CA ASP A 425 -25.95 -20.16 -0.52
C ASP A 425 -26.19 -18.64 -0.60
N PRO A 426 -26.57 -17.90 0.47
CA PRO A 426 -26.79 -16.46 0.39
C PRO A 426 -25.55 -15.66 -0.03
N ILE A 427 -24.37 -16.06 0.44
CA ILE A 427 -23.10 -15.42 0.04
C ILE A 427 -22.68 -15.89 -1.35
N LEU A 428 -22.83 -17.18 -1.67
CA LEU A 428 -22.46 -17.72 -2.97
C LEU A 428 -23.31 -17.12 -4.10
N SER A 429 -24.62 -16.96 -3.89
CA SER A 429 -25.50 -16.30 -4.85
C SER A 429 -25.15 -14.83 -5.04
N PHE A 430 -24.79 -14.13 -3.96
CA PHE A 430 -24.36 -12.74 -4.04
C PHE A 430 -23.05 -12.59 -4.81
N VAL A 431 -22.02 -13.39 -4.49
CA VAL A 431 -20.72 -13.30 -5.19
C VAL A 431 -20.86 -13.64 -6.67
N ASN A 432 -21.67 -14.64 -7.03
CA ASN A 432 -21.94 -14.99 -8.42
C ASN A 432 -22.72 -13.91 -9.18
N SER A 433 -23.41 -13.00 -8.48
CA SER A 433 -24.11 -11.86 -9.10
C SER A 433 -23.19 -10.66 -9.40
N ILE A 434 -21.93 -10.68 -8.93
CA ILE A 434 -20.95 -9.61 -9.17
C ILE A 434 -20.13 -9.94 -10.43
N PRO A 435 -20.24 -9.16 -11.53
CA PRO A 435 -19.56 -9.46 -12.79
C PRO A 435 -18.02 -9.47 -12.72
N SER A 436 -17.42 -8.84 -11.71
CA SER A 436 -15.97 -8.61 -11.61
C SER A 436 -15.18 -9.65 -10.80
N LEU A 437 -15.82 -10.75 -10.38
CA LEU A 437 -15.19 -11.83 -9.60
C LEU A 437 -15.27 -13.21 -10.28
N GLY A 438 -15.97 -13.29 -11.42
CA GLY A 438 -16.03 -14.46 -12.28
C GLY A 438 -15.09 -14.31 -13.46
N ASP A 439 -13.79 -14.35 -13.20
CA ASP A 439 -12.72 -14.70 -14.16
C ASP A 439 -11.46 -15.16 -13.38
#